data_AF-A0A133UP50-F1
#
_entry.id   AF-A0A133UP50-F1
#
_cell.length_a   1.000
_cell.length_b   1.000
_cell.length_c   1.000
_cell.angle_alpha   90.00
_cell.angle_beta   90.00
_cell.angle_gamma   90.00
#
_symmetry.space_group_name_H-M   'P 1'
#
loop_
_entity.id
_entity.type
_entity.pdbx_description
1 polymer ?
#
loop_
_entity_poly.entity_id
_entity_poly.type
_entity_poly.pdbx_seq_one_letter_code
_entity_poly.pdbx_strand_id
1 'polypeptide(L)'
;MKLTRKAGEDILPLLDRAEGKVTVYSPFISPEYARLLLEKGEDGVDVDLFTANADTNYHQESLRILRNGPELPKTLRNAGLLLILLGVAGAWVAYSLQLLALPLPLLLLVGGISGGGYLLKKHSERASEWSEFHGDINIDVVQGLHAKVYSRDGGEEVVFGSPNFTNSGMQKNLEVVGVCRNKSPLQEGSKRRLEESFENIVRKQESKAGGEA
;
A
#
# COMPACT_ATOMS: atom_id res chain seq x y z
N MET A 1 16.52 -22.35 -9.78
CA MET A 1 16.90 -21.07 -9.14
C MET A 1 17.81 -20.31 -10.07
N LYS A 2 17.79 -18.98 -10.01
CA LYS A 2 18.54 -18.04 -10.85
C LYS A 2 19.15 -16.96 -9.98
N LEU A 3 20.41 -16.60 -10.24
CA LEU A 3 21.07 -15.44 -9.65
C LEU A 3 20.83 -14.24 -10.57
N THR A 4 20.31 -13.13 -10.03
CA THR A 4 19.92 -11.95 -10.83
C THR A 4 20.07 -10.65 -10.04
N ARG A 5 20.23 -9.52 -10.74
CA ARG A 5 20.11 -8.18 -10.11
C ARG A 5 18.72 -7.58 -10.22
N LYS A 6 17.82 -8.26 -10.93
CA LYS A 6 16.49 -7.79 -11.27
C LYS A 6 15.45 -8.82 -10.86
N ALA A 7 15.41 -9.15 -9.57
CA ALA A 7 14.43 -10.10 -9.05
C ALA A 7 12.97 -9.66 -9.33
N GLY A 8 12.74 -8.35 -9.45
CA GLY A 8 11.45 -7.78 -9.81
C GLY A 8 10.92 -8.22 -11.18
N GLU A 9 11.78 -8.58 -12.14
CA GLU A 9 11.33 -9.11 -13.45
C GLU A 9 10.67 -10.50 -13.32
N ASP A 10 10.96 -11.23 -12.24
CA ASP A 10 10.36 -12.53 -11.94
C ASP A 10 9.17 -12.39 -10.95
N ILE A 11 9.24 -11.44 -9.99
CA ILE A 11 8.25 -11.28 -8.91
C ILE A 11 7.08 -10.36 -9.29
N LEU A 12 7.34 -9.19 -9.86
CA LEU A 12 6.27 -8.21 -10.12
C LEU A 12 5.23 -8.72 -11.14
N PRO A 13 5.63 -9.38 -12.25
CA PRO A 13 4.65 -9.97 -13.15
C PRO A 13 3.81 -11.08 -12.51
N LEU A 14 4.32 -11.77 -11.48
CA LEU A 14 3.54 -12.76 -10.74
C LEU A 14 2.41 -12.09 -9.97
N LEU A 15 2.71 -11.00 -9.26
CA LEU A 15 1.71 -10.24 -8.50
C LEU A 15 0.72 -9.56 -9.44
N ASP A 16 1.19 -9.08 -10.60
CA ASP A 16 0.34 -8.43 -11.59
C ASP A 16 -0.73 -9.36 -12.16
N ARG A 17 -0.35 -10.61 -12.46
CA ARG A 17 -1.26 -11.65 -12.98
C ARG A 17 -2.17 -12.32 -11.94
N ALA A 18 -2.08 -11.94 -10.67
CA ALA A 18 -2.93 -12.53 -9.64
C ALA A 18 -4.37 -12.06 -9.82
N GLU A 19 -5.32 -13.00 -9.85
CA GLU A 19 -6.74 -12.70 -10.08
C GLU A 19 -7.58 -12.88 -8.82
N GLY A 20 -7.22 -13.84 -7.97
CA GLY A 20 -8.00 -14.18 -6.77
C GLY A 20 -7.28 -13.86 -5.47
N LYS A 21 -5.99 -14.18 -5.38
CA LYS A 21 -5.23 -14.01 -4.12
C LYS A 21 -3.76 -13.70 -4.35
N VAL A 22 -3.20 -12.82 -3.54
CA VAL A 22 -1.76 -12.57 -3.41
C VAL A 22 -1.35 -12.88 -1.98
N THR A 23 -0.26 -13.62 -1.82
CA THR A 23 0.38 -13.80 -0.52
C THR A 23 1.84 -13.39 -0.60
N VAL A 24 2.24 -12.50 0.29
CA VAL A 24 3.60 -11.97 0.37
C VAL A 24 4.17 -12.19 1.77
N TYR A 25 5.29 -12.87 1.83
CA TYR A 25 6.15 -12.93 3.00
C TYR A 25 7.37 -12.08 2.70
N SER A 26 7.59 -11.01 3.45
CA SER A 26 8.82 -10.22 3.31
C SER A 26 9.13 -9.46 4.60
N PRO A 27 10.35 -9.56 5.16
CA PRO A 27 10.70 -8.84 6.38
C PRO A 27 10.66 -7.33 6.20
N PHE A 28 10.90 -6.84 4.98
CA PHE A 28 10.91 -5.42 4.66
C PHE A 28 10.12 -5.17 3.39
N ILE A 29 9.32 -4.10 3.42
CA ILE A 29 8.56 -3.59 2.28
C ILE A 29 8.88 -2.11 2.03
N SER A 30 8.97 -1.70 0.76
CA SER A 30 9.10 -0.29 0.38
C SER A 30 7.74 0.36 0.04
N PRO A 31 7.61 1.69 0.14
CA PRO A 31 6.34 2.38 -0.11
C PRO A 31 5.76 2.17 -1.51
N GLU A 32 6.62 1.96 -2.50
CA GLU A 32 6.21 1.65 -3.87
C GLU A 32 5.44 0.33 -3.95
N TYR A 33 5.95 -0.71 -3.29
CA TYR A 33 5.32 -2.03 -3.30
C TYR A 33 4.14 -2.15 -2.35
N ALA A 34 4.10 -1.37 -1.27
CA ALA A 34 2.90 -1.20 -0.47
C ALA A 34 1.72 -0.67 -1.31
N ARG A 35 1.95 0.33 -2.17
CA ARG A 35 0.92 0.85 -3.07
C ARG A 35 0.48 -0.17 -4.11
N LEU A 36 1.40 -0.99 -4.63
CA LEU A 36 1.06 -2.09 -5.54
C LEU A 36 0.13 -3.11 -4.87
N LEU A 37 0.37 -3.46 -3.60
CA LEU A 37 -0.53 -4.35 -2.86
C LEU A 37 -1.90 -3.71 -2.62
N LEU A 38 -1.95 -2.41 -2.32
CA LEU A 38 -3.21 -1.68 -2.23
C LEU A 38 -3.99 -1.72 -3.55
N GLU A 39 -3.34 -1.41 -4.67
CA GLU A 39 -3.95 -1.44 -6.02
C GLU A 39 -4.53 -2.83 -6.33
N LYS A 40 -3.85 -3.91 -5.93
CA LYS A 40 -4.41 -5.27 -6.07
C LYS A 40 -5.62 -5.52 -5.19
N GLY A 41 -5.62 -5.02 -3.96
CA GLY A 41 -6.82 -5.04 -3.12
C GLY A 41 -7.99 -4.28 -3.75
N GLU A 42 -7.72 -3.12 -4.38
CA GLU A 42 -8.72 -2.33 -5.11
C GLU A 42 -9.28 -3.06 -6.34
N ASP A 43 -8.45 -3.85 -7.03
CA ASP A 43 -8.84 -4.73 -8.14
C ASP A 43 -9.69 -5.94 -7.68
N GLY A 44 -9.93 -6.10 -6.37
CA GLY A 44 -10.72 -7.19 -5.80
C GLY A 44 -9.92 -8.46 -5.49
N VAL A 45 -8.59 -8.39 -5.51
CA VAL A 45 -7.70 -9.50 -5.15
C VAL A 45 -7.54 -9.55 -3.62
N ASP A 46 -7.70 -10.73 -3.02
CA ASP A 46 -7.41 -10.94 -1.59
C ASP A 46 -5.90 -10.86 -1.33
N VAL A 47 -5.44 -9.99 -0.43
CA VAL A 47 -4.00 -9.77 -0.20
C VAL A 47 -3.62 -10.11 1.23
N ASP A 48 -2.81 -11.15 1.38
CA ASP A 48 -2.14 -11.48 2.63
C ASP A 48 -0.70 -10.98 2.62
N LEU A 49 -0.36 -10.10 3.57
CA LEU A 49 1.00 -9.63 3.80
C LEU A 49 1.50 -10.06 5.18
N PHE A 50 2.52 -10.91 5.18
CA PHE A 50 3.30 -11.25 6.37
C PHE A 50 4.61 -10.46 6.35
N THR A 51 4.85 -9.64 7.36
CA THR A 51 6.04 -8.79 7.43
C THR A 51 6.64 -8.70 8.84
N ALA A 52 7.85 -8.17 8.99
CA ALA A 52 8.52 -8.09 10.29
C ALA A 52 8.20 -6.77 10.99
N ASN A 53 8.25 -6.72 12.32
CA ASN A 53 8.25 -5.43 13.03
C ASN A 53 9.67 -4.82 13.00
N ALA A 54 9.98 -4.07 11.95
CA ALA A 54 11.30 -3.46 11.80
C ALA A 54 11.29 -1.93 11.95
N ASP A 55 12.21 -1.39 12.75
CA ASP A 55 12.37 0.06 12.97
C ASP A 55 13.17 0.71 11.82
N THR A 56 12.59 0.70 10.62
CA THR A 56 13.15 1.39 9.46
C THR A 56 12.11 2.31 8.85
N ASN A 57 12.50 3.58 8.61
CA ASN A 57 11.56 4.63 8.18
C ASN A 57 10.72 4.23 6.96
N TYR A 58 11.35 3.65 5.93
CA TYR A 58 10.64 3.27 4.70
C TYR A 58 9.65 2.12 4.94
N HIS A 59 9.96 1.20 5.86
CA HIS A 59 9.08 0.08 6.18
C HIS A 59 7.89 0.54 7.01
N GLN A 60 8.12 1.40 8.01
CA GLN A 60 7.04 2.02 8.80
C GLN A 60 6.13 2.90 7.93
N GLU A 61 6.70 3.66 6.99
CA GLU A 61 5.95 4.39 5.96
C GLU A 61 5.06 3.45 5.13
N SER A 62 5.58 2.28 4.76
CA SER A 62 4.84 1.27 3.98
C SER A 62 3.68 0.66 4.78
N LEU A 63 3.92 0.31 6.05
CA LEU A 63 2.86 -0.16 6.95
C LEU A 63 1.78 0.90 7.16
N ARG A 64 2.17 2.17 7.25
CA ARG A 64 1.24 3.29 7.35
C ARG A 64 0.37 3.42 6.09
N ILE A 65 0.96 3.26 4.90
CA ILE A 65 0.23 3.25 3.62
C ILE A 65 -0.77 2.09 3.60
N LEU A 66 -0.34 0.88 3.96
CA LEU A 66 -1.21 -0.30 3.91
C LEU A 66 -2.36 -0.24 4.92
N ARG A 67 -2.13 0.33 6.11
CA ARG A 67 -3.16 0.42 7.17
C ARG A 67 -4.13 1.58 7.00
N ASN A 68 -3.67 2.71 6.47
CA ASN A 68 -4.45 3.95 6.43
C ASN A 68 -4.79 4.41 5.01
N GLY A 69 -4.40 3.66 3.99
CA GLY A 69 -4.38 4.11 2.60
C GLY A 69 -3.24 5.10 2.32
N PRO A 70 -3.05 5.50 1.05
CA PRO A 70 -2.04 6.47 0.67
C PRO A 70 -2.39 7.84 1.25
N GLU A 71 -1.35 8.56 1.70
CA GLU A 71 -1.53 9.95 2.11
C GLU A 71 -2.08 10.77 0.94
N LEU A 72 -3.28 11.32 1.13
CA LEU A 72 -3.84 12.27 0.19
C LEU A 72 -2.91 13.48 0.05
N PRO A 73 -2.77 14.03 -1.18
CA PRO A 73 -1.91 15.17 -1.41
C PRO A 73 -2.40 16.36 -0.58
N LYS A 74 -1.65 16.66 0.50
CA LYS A 74 -1.86 17.81 1.40
C LYS A 74 -1.96 19.13 0.64
N THR A 75 -1.39 19.19 -0.56
CA THR A 75 -1.46 20.33 -1.48
C THR A 75 -2.89 20.67 -1.89
N LEU A 76 -3.77 19.69 -2.14
CA LEU A 76 -5.17 19.96 -2.54
C LEU A 76 -5.95 20.60 -1.39
N ARG A 77 -5.78 20.07 -0.18
CA ARG A 77 -6.37 20.63 1.05
C ARG A 77 -5.85 22.04 1.31
N ASN A 78 -4.54 22.23 1.25
CA ASN A 78 -3.91 23.53 1.50
C ASN A 78 -4.31 24.57 0.44
N ALA A 79 -4.43 24.17 -0.83
CA ALA A 79 -4.92 25.04 -1.89
C ALA A 79 -6.39 25.45 -1.67
N GLY A 80 -7.24 24.51 -1.25
CA GLY A 80 -8.63 24.80 -0.87
C GLY A 80 -8.72 25.82 0.27
N LEU A 81 -7.95 25.62 1.35
CA LEU A 81 -7.88 26.56 2.46
C LEU A 81 -7.33 27.93 2.05
N LEU A 82 -6.31 27.97 1.20
CA LEU A 82 -5.72 29.20 0.69
C LEU A 82 -6.73 30.02 -0.12
N LEU A 83 -7.53 29.37 -0.97
CA LEU A 83 -8.58 30.05 -1.75
C LEU A 83 -9.65 30.67 -0.85
N ILE A 84 -10.04 29.98 0.22
CA ILE A 84 -10.99 30.53 1.21
C ILE A 84 -10.38 31.76 1.89
N LEU A 85 -9.13 31.65 2.36
CA LEU A 85 -8.43 32.76 3.01
C LEU A 85 -8.28 33.98 2.09
N LEU A 86 -7.93 33.77 0.82
CA LEU A 86 -7.83 34.84 -0.18
C LEU A 86 -9.19 35.51 -0.44
N GLY A 87 -10.27 34.72 -0.53
CA GLY A 87 -11.62 35.26 -0.70
C GLY A 87 -12.06 36.13 0.48
N VAL A 88 -11.82 35.67 1.71
CA VAL A 88 -12.14 36.41 2.94
C VAL A 88 -11.29 37.68 3.07
N ALA A 89 -9.98 37.57 2.85
CA ALA A 89 -9.07 38.72 2.92
C ALA A 89 -9.41 39.78 1.85
N GLY A 90 -9.70 39.35 0.62
CA GLY A 90 -10.12 40.25 -0.46
C GLY A 90 -11.41 41.00 -0.15
N ALA A 91 -12.40 40.31 0.43
CA ALA A 91 -13.64 40.94 0.86
C ALA A 91 -13.41 41.95 2.01
N TRP A 92 -12.56 41.62 2.97
CA TRP A 92 -12.23 42.50 4.09
C TRP A 92 -11.49 43.78 3.65
N VAL A 93 -10.55 43.66 2.71
CA VAL A 93 -9.87 44.83 2.10
C VAL A 93 -10.87 45.72 1.37
N ALA A 94 -11.77 45.14 0.57
CA ALA A 94 -12.76 45.92 -0.14
C ALA A 94 -13.80 46.59 0.78
N TYR A 95 -14.17 45.94 1.89
CA TYR A 95 -14.96 46.53 2.96
C TYR A 95 -14.26 47.76 3.55
N SER A 96 -12.97 47.63 3.87
CA SER A 96 -12.16 48.70 4.49
C SER A 96 -12.02 49.92 3.56
N LEU A 97 -11.99 49.70 2.25
CA LEU A 97 -11.95 50.76 1.23
C LEU A 97 -13.34 51.33 0.88
N GLN A 98 -14.41 50.91 1.57
CA GLN A 98 -15.80 51.30 1.28
C GLN A 98 -16.27 50.96 -0.15
N LEU A 99 -15.63 49.98 -0.80
CA LEU A 99 -15.96 49.52 -2.16
C LEU A 99 -17.12 48.50 -2.18
N LEU A 100 -17.93 48.45 -1.11
CA LEU A 100 -19.01 47.48 -0.94
C LEU A 100 -20.15 47.63 -1.95
N ALA A 101 -20.29 48.81 -2.56
CA ALA A 101 -21.27 49.04 -3.62
C ALA A 101 -20.91 48.31 -4.93
N LEU A 102 -19.67 47.82 -5.07
CA LEU A 102 -19.25 47.02 -6.21
C LEU A 102 -19.62 45.55 -5.99
N PRO A 103 -19.96 44.78 -7.04
CA PRO A 103 -20.21 43.34 -6.94
C PRO A 103 -18.94 42.52 -6.66
N LEU A 104 -17.76 43.13 -6.80
CA LEU A 104 -16.44 42.48 -6.72
C LEU A 104 -16.17 41.80 -5.36
N PRO A 105 -16.46 42.39 -4.19
CA PRO A 105 -16.19 41.77 -2.88
C PRO A 105 -17.05 40.53 -2.65
N LEU A 106 -18.31 40.58 -3.11
CA LEU A 106 -19.23 39.45 -3.04
C LEU A 106 -18.75 38.31 -3.96
N LEU A 107 -18.30 38.62 -5.18
CA LEU A 107 -17.75 37.63 -6.11
C LEU A 107 -16.48 36.97 -5.57
N LEU A 108 -15.58 37.72 -4.92
CA LEU A 108 -14.36 37.17 -4.32
C LEU A 108 -14.67 36.25 -3.14
N LEU A 109 -15.62 36.64 -2.28
CA LEU A 109 -16.04 35.85 -1.13
C LEU A 109 -16.75 34.56 -1.58
N VAL A 110 -17.73 34.68 -2.47
CA VAL A 110 -18.47 33.52 -3.02
C VAL A 110 -17.55 32.63 -3.82
N GLY A 111 -16.66 33.19 -4.65
CA GLY A 111 -15.70 32.44 -5.45
C GLY A 111 -14.66 31.70 -4.58
N GLY A 112 -14.12 32.35 -3.55
CA GLY A 112 -13.18 31.74 -2.61
C GLY A 112 -13.81 30.61 -1.79
N ILE A 113 -15.02 30.82 -1.26
CA ILE A 113 -15.77 29.80 -0.51
C ILE A 113 -16.18 28.64 -1.40
N SER A 114 -16.74 28.92 -2.58
CA SER A 114 -17.23 27.87 -3.49
C SER A 114 -16.06 27.07 -4.09
N GLY A 115 -15.02 27.76 -4.57
CA GLY A 115 -13.84 27.13 -5.14
C GLY A 115 -13.00 26.37 -4.11
N GLY A 116 -12.75 26.98 -2.96
CA GLY A 116 -12.04 26.32 -1.87
C GLY A 116 -12.84 25.18 -1.24
N GLY A 117 -14.15 25.36 -1.06
CA GLY A 117 -15.07 24.33 -0.62
C GLY A 117 -15.15 23.14 -1.58
N TYR A 118 -15.16 23.37 -2.90
CA TYR A 118 -15.08 22.31 -3.90
C TYR A 118 -13.78 21.49 -3.78
N LEU A 119 -12.62 22.15 -3.61
CA LEU A 119 -11.35 21.45 -3.43
C LEU A 119 -11.30 20.64 -2.13
N LEU A 120 -11.86 21.17 -1.04
CA LEU A 120 -11.97 20.46 0.23
C LEU A 120 -12.94 19.27 0.13
N LYS A 121 -14.08 19.43 -0.55
CA LYS A 121 -15.03 18.35 -0.82
C LYS A 121 -14.36 17.25 -1.64
N LYS A 122 -13.65 17.58 -2.71
CA LYS A 122 -12.92 16.62 -3.54
C LYS A 122 -11.79 15.91 -2.79
N HIS A 123 -11.12 16.60 -1.86
CA HIS A 123 -10.15 15.97 -0.96
C HIS A 123 -10.84 14.96 -0.02
N SER A 124 -12.00 15.34 0.53
CA SER A 124 -12.79 14.50 1.43
C SER A 124 -13.41 13.31 0.73
N GLU A 125 -13.94 13.49 -0.49
CA GLU A 125 -14.53 12.41 -1.31
C GLU A 125 -13.47 11.36 -1.64
N ARG A 126 -12.25 11.78 -2.00
CA ARG A 126 -11.14 10.82 -2.14
C ARG A 126 -10.84 10.13 -0.81
N ALA A 127 -10.85 10.83 0.31
CA ALA A 127 -10.63 10.19 1.62
C ALA A 127 -11.71 9.16 1.97
N SER A 128 -12.97 9.44 1.65
CA SER A 128 -14.09 8.52 1.89
C SER A 128 -14.12 7.36 0.90
N GLU A 129 -13.79 7.60 -0.37
CA GLU A 129 -13.67 6.56 -1.40
C GLU A 129 -12.60 5.53 -0.98
N TRP A 130 -11.48 6.00 -0.42
CA TRP A 130 -10.47 5.14 0.21
C TRP A 130 -10.96 4.37 1.44
N SER A 131 -11.94 4.90 2.18
CA SER A 131 -12.51 4.24 3.36
C SER A 131 -13.59 3.21 3.01
N GLU A 132 -14.21 3.31 1.83
CA GLU A 132 -15.29 2.42 1.38
C GLU A 132 -14.77 1.26 0.52
N PHE A 133 -13.64 1.44 -0.17
CA PHE A 133 -12.98 0.38 -0.93
C PHE A 133 -11.93 -0.32 -0.07
N HIS A 134 -12.31 -1.39 0.62
CA HIS A 134 -11.34 -2.38 1.10
C HIS A 134 -11.67 -3.70 0.41
N GLY A 135 -10.85 -4.07 -0.59
CA GLY A 135 -10.47 -5.48 -0.68
C GLY A 135 -9.76 -5.83 0.62
N ASP A 136 -10.04 -6.99 1.19
CA ASP A 136 -9.44 -7.39 2.46
C ASP A 136 -7.93 -7.55 2.28
N ILE A 137 -7.16 -6.55 2.73
CA ILE A 137 -5.71 -6.65 2.86
C ILE A 137 -5.43 -7.04 4.29
N ASN A 138 -5.10 -8.31 4.50
CA ASN A 138 -4.69 -8.81 5.79
C ASN A 138 -3.18 -8.57 5.99
N ILE A 139 -2.82 -7.92 7.10
CA ILE A 139 -1.43 -7.56 7.40
C ILE A 139 -1.04 -8.17 8.74
N ASP A 140 -0.21 -9.20 8.68
CA ASP A 140 0.32 -9.91 9.84
C ASP A 140 1.77 -9.51 10.09
N VAL A 141 2.01 -8.89 11.25
CA VAL A 141 3.35 -8.52 11.69
C VAL A 141 3.91 -9.64 12.55
N VAL A 142 4.87 -10.38 12.00
CA VAL A 142 5.42 -11.60 12.58
C VAL A 142 6.83 -11.35 13.14
N GLN A 143 7.03 -11.67 14.41
CA GLN A 143 8.33 -11.58 15.05
C GLN A 143 9.32 -12.59 14.45
N GLY A 144 10.54 -12.15 14.13
CA GLY A 144 11.57 -13.02 13.57
C GLY A 144 11.35 -13.45 12.12
N LEU A 145 10.39 -12.85 11.41
CA LEU A 145 10.16 -13.16 10.01
C LEU A 145 11.41 -12.86 9.16
N HIS A 146 11.91 -13.90 8.50
CA HIS A 146 13.02 -13.79 7.54
C HIS A 146 12.69 -14.38 6.16
N ALA A 147 11.51 -14.99 6.02
CA ALA A 147 11.03 -15.62 4.79
C ALA A 147 10.72 -14.57 3.72
N LYS A 148 11.05 -14.89 2.46
CA LYS A 148 10.85 -14.03 1.29
C LYS A 148 10.21 -14.85 0.20
N VAL A 149 8.88 -14.81 0.18
CA VAL A 149 8.02 -15.67 -0.64
C VAL A 149 6.89 -14.82 -1.19
N TYR A 150 6.58 -15.02 -2.46
CA TYR A 150 5.56 -14.28 -3.19
C TYR A 150 4.74 -15.32 -3.95
N SER A 151 3.43 -15.36 -3.76
CA SER A 151 2.57 -16.32 -4.45
C SER A 151 1.27 -15.70 -4.92
N ARG A 152 0.74 -16.24 -6.02
CA ARG A 152 -0.60 -15.91 -6.51
C ARG A 152 -1.55 -17.10 -6.44
N ASP A 153 -2.83 -16.80 -6.31
CA ASP A 153 -3.99 -17.69 -6.47
C ASP A 153 -3.90 -18.97 -5.64
N GLY A 154 -3.52 -18.82 -4.36
CA GLY A 154 -3.38 -19.95 -3.45
C GLY A 154 -2.24 -20.92 -3.84
N GLY A 155 -1.15 -20.39 -4.41
CA GLY A 155 0.08 -21.12 -4.66
C GLY A 155 0.19 -21.77 -6.04
N GLU A 156 -0.61 -21.36 -7.02
CA GLU A 156 -0.45 -21.80 -8.41
C GLU A 156 0.94 -21.46 -8.97
N GLU A 157 1.44 -20.27 -8.61
CA GLU A 157 2.79 -19.85 -8.88
C GLU A 157 3.37 -19.25 -7.60
N VAL A 158 4.56 -19.69 -7.23
CA VAL A 158 5.29 -19.26 -6.04
C VAL A 158 6.71 -18.87 -6.45
N VAL A 159 7.11 -17.65 -6.12
CA VAL A 159 8.47 -17.16 -6.24
C VAL A 159 9.05 -17.01 -4.84
N PHE A 160 10.25 -17.51 -4.62
CA PHE A 160 10.90 -17.48 -3.32
C PHE A 160 12.40 -17.24 -3.46
N GLY A 161 13.04 -16.71 -2.43
CA GLY A 161 14.49 -16.48 -2.51
C GLY A 161 15.04 -15.54 -1.46
N SER A 162 16.01 -14.74 -1.86
CA SER A 162 16.62 -13.70 -1.04
C SER A 162 16.08 -12.25 -1.20
N PRO A 163 15.28 -11.86 -2.23
CA PRO A 163 14.89 -10.46 -2.40
C PRO A 163 13.82 -10.05 -1.38
N ASN A 164 14.12 -9.02 -0.59
CA ASN A 164 13.10 -8.29 0.19
C ASN A 164 12.16 -7.54 -0.76
N PHE A 165 10.95 -7.20 -0.30
CA PHE A 165 9.97 -6.46 -1.08
C PHE A 165 10.29 -4.96 -1.09
N THR A 166 11.51 -4.62 -1.51
CA THR A 166 12.10 -3.28 -1.47
C THR A 166 12.74 -2.96 -2.81
N ASN A 167 12.86 -1.67 -3.15
CA ASN A 167 13.40 -1.27 -4.46
C ASN A 167 14.81 -1.82 -4.68
N SER A 168 15.63 -1.87 -3.63
CA SER A 168 16.94 -2.51 -3.67
C SER A 168 16.86 -4.01 -3.95
N GLY A 169 15.99 -4.74 -3.24
CA GLY A 169 15.81 -6.18 -3.42
C GLY A 169 15.26 -6.55 -4.80
N MET A 170 14.39 -5.72 -5.36
CA MET A 170 13.77 -5.99 -6.66
C MET A 170 14.66 -5.59 -7.86
N GLN A 171 15.48 -4.54 -7.73
CA GLN A 171 16.11 -3.91 -8.92
C GLN A 171 17.63 -3.77 -8.87
N LYS A 172 18.28 -3.91 -7.70
CA LYS A 172 19.70 -3.53 -7.52
C LYS A 172 20.57 -4.64 -6.96
N ASN A 173 20.10 -5.26 -5.89
CA ASN A 173 20.83 -6.27 -5.14
C ASN A 173 21.05 -7.52 -6.00
N LEU A 174 22.14 -8.22 -5.74
CA LEU A 174 22.38 -9.54 -6.32
C LEU A 174 21.58 -10.56 -5.50
N GLU A 175 20.54 -11.12 -6.10
CA GLU A 175 19.54 -11.94 -5.42
C GLU A 175 19.42 -13.32 -6.08
N VAL A 176 19.08 -14.32 -5.28
CA VAL A 176 18.73 -15.66 -5.75
C VAL A 176 17.21 -15.78 -5.77
N VAL A 177 16.66 -16.19 -6.91
CA VAL A 177 15.22 -16.36 -7.12
C VAL A 177 14.93 -17.79 -7.58
N GLY A 178 14.02 -18.46 -6.90
CA GLY A 178 13.40 -19.72 -7.30
C GLY A 178 11.96 -19.49 -7.72
N VAL A 179 11.51 -20.19 -8.76
CA VAL A 179 10.13 -20.15 -9.23
C VAL A 179 9.59 -21.56 -9.25
N CYS A 180 8.45 -21.77 -8.60
CA CYS A 180 7.67 -22.99 -8.62
C CYS A 180 6.33 -22.69 -9.28
N ARG A 181 6.02 -23.42 -10.36
CA ARG A 181 4.72 -23.36 -11.02
C ARG A 181 4.04 -24.69 -10.81
N ASN A 182 2.87 -24.68 -10.19
CA ASN A 182 2.02 -25.84 -10.15
C ASN A 182 1.33 -25.94 -11.52
N LYS A 183 1.74 -26.91 -12.34
CA LYS A 183 0.97 -27.27 -13.53
C LYS A 183 -0.27 -28.02 -13.02
N SER A 184 -1.48 -27.48 -13.20
CA SER A 184 -2.74 -28.03 -12.68
C SER A 184 -3.02 -29.48 -13.13
N PRO A 185 -4.08 -30.17 -12.67
CA PRO A 185 -4.70 -30.21 -11.33
C PRO A 185 -4.78 -31.68 -10.88
N LEU A 186 -3.77 -32.23 -10.20
CA LEU A 186 -3.89 -33.58 -9.62
C LEU A 186 -3.05 -33.82 -8.35
N GLN A 187 -2.55 -32.77 -7.69
CA GLN A 187 -1.86 -32.93 -6.41
C GLN A 187 -2.32 -31.92 -5.37
N GLU A 188 -3.58 -32.07 -4.97
CA GLU A 188 -4.15 -31.51 -3.73
C GLU A 188 -3.23 -31.78 -2.51
N GLY A 189 -2.54 -32.93 -2.51
CA GLY A 189 -1.57 -33.32 -1.49
C GLY A 189 -0.23 -32.57 -1.51
N SER A 190 0.08 -31.80 -2.56
CA SER A 190 1.30 -30.98 -2.66
C SER A 190 1.01 -29.53 -2.25
N LYS A 191 -0.19 -29.03 -2.56
CA LYS A 191 -0.71 -27.76 -2.03
C LYS A 191 -0.83 -27.81 -0.51
N ARG A 192 -1.52 -28.84 0.03
CA ARG A 192 -1.59 -29.07 1.48
C ARG A 192 -0.23 -29.18 2.14
N ARG A 193 0.72 -29.91 1.55
CA ARG A 193 2.06 -30.08 2.15
C ARG A 193 2.88 -28.80 2.19
N LEU A 194 2.71 -27.91 1.21
CA LEU A 194 3.34 -26.59 1.21
C LEU A 194 2.67 -25.69 2.25
N GLU A 195 1.35 -25.59 2.24
CA GLU A 195 0.58 -24.81 3.21
C GLU A 195 0.84 -25.28 4.65
N GLU A 196 0.77 -26.60 4.92
CA GLU A 196 1.10 -27.20 6.22
C GLU A 196 2.57 -26.98 6.60
N SER A 197 3.52 -27.05 5.66
CA SER A 197 4.92 -26.76 5.96
C SER A 197 5.12 -25.30 6.32
N PHE A 198 4.45 -24.39 5.61
CA PHE A 198 4.52 -22.96 5.89
C PHE A 198 3.84 -22.61 7.23
N GLU A 199 2.64 -23.11 7.50
CA GLU A 199 1.96 -22.94 8.79
C GLU A 199 2.77 -23.50 9.94
N ASN A 200 3.39 -24.67 9.75
CA ASN A 200 4.26 -25.27 10.78
C ASN A 200 5.53 -24.45 11.01
N ILE A 201 6.12 -23.84 9.97
CA ILE A 201 7.26 -22.94 10.12
C ILE A 201 6.85 -21.68 10.88
N VAL A 202 5.69 -21.10 10.58
CA VAL A 202 5.14 -19.92 11.27
C VAL A 202 4.88 -20.24 12.75
N ARG A 203 4.14 -21.31 13.05
CA ARG A 203 3.90 -21.77 14.44
C ARG A 203 5.18 -22.02 15.23
N LYS A 204 6.20 -22.58 14.57
CA LYS A 204 7.48 -22.89 15.22
C LYS A 204 8.30 -21.64 15.50
N GLN A 205 8.10 -20.56 14.75
CA GLN A 205 8.69 -19.26 15.02
C GLN A 205 7.96 -18.58 16.20
N GLU A 206 6.62 -18.62 16.22
CA GLU A 206 5.80 -18.05 17.30
C GLU A 206 6.03 -18.73 18.65
N SER A 207 6.10 -20.07 18.68
CA SER A 207 6.36 -20.82 19.92
C SER A 207 7.76 -20.59 20.50
N LYS A 208 8.74 -20.22 19.68
CA LYS A 208 10.08 -19.82 20.16
C LYS A 208 10.10 -18.40 20.71
N ALA A 209 9.31 -17.49 20.14
CA ALA A 209 9.20 -16.12 20.62
C ALA A 209 8.46 -16.03 21.98
N GLY A 210 7.53 -16.94 22.26
CA GLY A 210 6.81 -16.99 23.54
C GLY A 210 7.50 -17.73 24.69
N GLY A 211 8.68 -18.33 24.45
CA GLY A 211 9.44 -19.12 25.44
C GLY A 211 10.56 -18.35 26.16
N GLU A 212 10.77 -17.07 25.84
CA GLU A 212 11.77 -16.20 26.47
C GLU A 212 11.13 -15.08 27.33
N ALA A 213 9.96 -15.35 27.92
CA ALA A 213 9.33 -14.49 28.92
C ALA A 213 9.51 -15.04 30.35
#